data_AF-A0AA49CRI8-F1
#
_entry.id   AF-A0AA49CRI8-F1
#
_cell.length_a   1.000
_cell.length_b   1.000
_cell.length_c   1.000
_cell.angle_alpha   90.00
_cell.angle_beta   90.00
_cell.angle_gamma   90.00
#
_symmetry.space_group_name_H-M   'P 1'
#
loop_
_entity.id
_entity.type
_entity.pdbx_description
1 polymer ?
#
loop_
_entity_poly.entity_id
_entity_poly.type
_entity_poly.pdbx_seq_one_letter_code
_entity_poly.pdbx_strand_id
1 'polypeptide(L)'
;ACCLMYRGDVVPKDVNASVAVIKTKRTIQFVDWCPTGFKCGINYQPPTVVPGGDLAKVQRAVCMLSNTTAIAEVFSRIDHKFDLMYAKRAFV
;
A
#
# COMPACT_ATOMS: atom_id res chain seq x y z
N ALA A 1 0.12 8.95 5.22
CA ALA A 1 -0.79 9.19 4.08
C ALA A 1 -1.08 7.88 3.36
N CYS A 2 -2.28 7.69 2.82
CA CYS A 2 -2.68 6.47 2.14
C CYS A 2 -3.53 6.77 0.90
N CYS A 3 -3.29 6.08 -0.21
CA CYS A 3 -4.05 6.18 -1.45
C CYS A 3 -4.62 4.80 -1.82
N LEU A 4 -5.93 4.71 -2.06
CA LEU A 4 -6.64 3.53 -2.52
C LEU A 4 -7.03 3.71 -3.99
N MET A 5 -6.37 2.97 -4.87
CA MET A 5 -6.57 3.02 -6.32
C MET A 5 -7.39 1.80 -6.76
N TYR A 6 -8.71 1.98 -6.85
CA TYR A 6 -9.66 0.95 -7.25
C TYR A 6 -9.72 0.78 -8.76
N ARG A 7 -10.00 -0.45 -9.20
CA ARG A 7 -10.20 -0.80 -10.60
C ARG A 7 -11.37 -1.79 -10.76
N GLY A 8 -12.21 -1.60 -11.78
CA GLY A 8 -13.33 -2.48 -12.15
C GLY A 8 -14.70 -2.02 -11.65
N ASP A 9 -15.60 -2.97 -11.45
CA ASP A 9 -16.97 -2.74 -10.96
C ASP A 9 -16.95 -2.31 -9.49
N VAL A 10 -16.83 -0.99 -9.26
CA VAL A 10 -16.69 -0.38 -7.94
C VAL A 10 -17.59 0.84 -7.82
N VAL A 11 -18.49 0.82 -6.83
CA VAL A 11 -19.41 1.93 -6.55
C VAL A 11 -18.77 2.89 -5.54
N PRO A 12 -18.72 4.21 -5.79
CA PRO A 12 -18.11 5.18 -4.88
C PRO A 12 -18.66 5.17 -3.45
N LYS A 13 -19.97 4.88 -3.29
CA LYS A 13 -20.61 4.74 -1.97
C LYS A 13 -19.99 3.63 -1.14
N ASP A 14 -19.69 2.49 -1.76
CA ASP A 14 -19.11 1.33 -1.08
C ASP A 14 -17.65 1.59 -0.68
N VAL A 15 -16.91 2.37 -1.49
CA VAL A 15 -15.57 2.85 -1.15
C VAL A 15 -15.61 3.73 0.10
N ASN A 16 -16.51 4.72 0.13
CA ASN A 16 -16.64 5.62 1.28
C ASN A 16 -17.07 4.87 2.55
N ALA A 17 -18.01 3.92 2.44
CA ALA A 17 -18.42 3.07 3.56
C ALA A 17 -17.25 2.22 4.07
N SER A 18 -16.46 1.62 3.16
CA SER A 18 -15.29 0.81 3.51
C SER A 18 -14.22 1.65 4.22
N VAL A 19 -13.93 2.85 3.73
CA VAL A 19 -12.97 3.78 4.35
C VAL A 19 -13.46 4.21 5.74
N ALA A 20 -14.75 4.47 5.92
CA ALA A 20 -15.31 4.79 7.23
C ALA A 20 -15.10 3.64 8.23
N VAL A 21 -15.35 2.40 7.83
CA VAL A 21 -15.09 1.20 8.67
C VAL A 21 -13.60 1.04 8.98
N ILE A 22 -12.71 1.32 8.04
CA ILE A 22 -11.26 1.26 8.26
C ILE A 22 -10.82 2.31 9.29
N LYS A 23 -11.37 3.54 9.22
CA LYS A 23 -11.04 4.64 10.13
C LYS A 23 -11.46 4.39 11.58
N THR A 24 -12.44 3.54 11.85
CA THR A 24 -12.85 3.20 13.22
C THR A 24 -11.92 2.17 13.88
N LYS A 25 -11.06 1.49 13.10
CA LYS A 25 -10.13 0.49 13.63
C LYS A 25 -8.97 1.17 14.34
N ARG A 26 -8.79 0.87 15.63
CA ARG A 26 -7.69 1.36 16.46
C ARG A 26 -6.30 0.85 16.04
N THR A 27 -6.22 -0.11 15.12
CA THR A 27 -4.94 -0.65 14.63
C THR A 27 -4.32 0.19 13.51
N ILE A 28 -5.07 1.12 12.91
CA ILE A 28 -4.59 2.00 11.85
C ILE A 28 -4.39 3.39 12.44
N GLN A 29 -3.14 3.76 12.63
CA GLN A 29 -2.76 5.01 13.27
C GLN A 29 -2.12 5.94 12.24
N PHE A 30 -2.66 7.16 12.13
CA PHE A 30 -2.04 8.24 11.37
C PHE A 30 -1.34 9.19 12.33
N VAL A 31 -0.30 9.84 11.83
CA VAL A 31 0.30 11.01 12.48
C VAL A 31 -0.76 12.13 12.62
N ASP A 32 -0.65 12.89 13.70
CA ASP A 32 -1.55 13.99 14.07
C ASP A 32 -1.68 15.07 12.99
N TRP A 33 -0.60 15.36 12.27
CA TRP A 33 -0.57 16.33 11.18
C TRP A 33 -1.15 15.81 9.84
N CYS A 34 -1.75 14.61 9.79
CA CYS A 34 -2.37 14.03 8.58
C CYS A 34 -3.86 13.67 8.79
N PRO A 35 -4.77 14.66 8.90
CA PRO A 35 -6.15 14.45 9.37
C PRO A 35 -7.08 13.72 8.37
N THR A 36 -6.87 13.84 7.06
CA THR A 36 -7.76 13.24 6.05
C THR A 36 -7.39 11.79 5.71
N GLY A 37 -6.10 11.44 5.83
CA GLY A 37 -5.53 10.09 5.85
C GLY A 37 -5.59 9.28 4.54
N PHE A 38 -6.74 9.28 3.87
CA PHE A 38 -7.04 8.46 2.69
C PHE A 38 -7.44 9.30 1.47
N LYS A 39 -6.81 9.02 0.33
CA LYS A 39 -7.23 9.46 -1.00
C LYS A 39 -7.76 8.26 -1.77
N CYS A 40 -8.87 8.40 -2.48
CA CYS A 40 -9.43 7.31 -3.30
C CYS A 40 -9.46 7.72 -4.78
N GLY A 41 -9.10 6.79 -5.65
CA GLY A 41 -9.25 6.90 -7.10
C GLY A 41 -9.95 5.65 -7.64
N ILE A 42 -10.76 5.79 -8.68
CA ILE A 42 -11.51 4.68 -9.29
C ILE A 42 -11.30 4.71 -10.80
N ASN A 43 -10.89 3.56 -11.36
CA ASN A 43 -10.91 3.29 -12.79
C ASN A 43 -11.95 2.20 -13.08
N TYR A 44 -12.98 2.51 -13.86
CA TYR A 44 -14.09 1.56 -14.09
C TYR A 44 -13.75 0.43 -15.07
N GLN A 45 -12.62 0.49 -15.78
CA GLN A 45 -12.18 -0.64 -16.59
C GLN A 45 -11.83 -1.82 -15.69
N PRO A 46 -12.24 -3.06 -16.01
CA PRO A 46 -11.87 -4.22 -15.21
C PRO A 46 -10.34 -4.44 -15.21
N PRO A 47 -9.78 -5.11 -14.18
CA PRO A 47 -8.41 -5.60 -14.21
C PRO A 47 -8.20 -6.59 -15.36
N THR A 48 -7.12 -6.42 -16.12
CA THR A 48 -6.75 -7.32 -17.21
C THR A 48 -5.74 -8.34 -16.71
N VAL A 49 -5.86 -9.58 -17.17
CA VAL A 49 -4.90 -10.66 -16.91
C VAL A 49 -4.19 -11.04 -18.19
N VAL A 50 -2.94 -11.49 -18.07
CA VAL A 50 -2.17 -12.00 -19.20
C VAL A 50 -2.66 -13.42 -19.55
N PRO A 51 -2.93 -13.75 -20.82
CA PRO A 51 -3.25 -15.13 -21.22
C PRO A 51 -2.16 -16.11 -20.80
N GLY A 52 -2.54 -17.19 -20.12
CA GLY A 52 -1.60 -18.17 -19.57
C GLY A 52 -0.86 -17.71 -18.30
N GLY A 53 -1.20 -16.53 -17.74
CA GLY A 53 -0.65 -16.07 -16.47
C GLY A 53 -1.37 -16.66 -15.24
N ASP A 54 -0.78 -16.44 -14.08
CA ASP A 54 -1.18 -17.11 -12.83
C ASP A 54 -2.38 -16.47 -12.10
N LEU A 55 -2.84 -15.31 -12.57
CA LEU A 55 -3.90 -14.55 -11.91
C LEU A 55 -5.26 -14.79 -12.55
N ALA A 56 -6.26 -15.11 -11.72
CA ALA A 56 -7.64 -15.23 -12.14
C ALA A 56 -8.23 -13.88 -12.55
N LYS A 57 -9.18 -13.90 -13.50
CA LYS A 57 -9.98 -12.71 -13.83
C LYS A 57 -10.86 -12.34 -12.63
N VAL A 58 -10.86 -11.06 -12.28
CA VAL A 58 -11.65 -10.51 -11.16
C VAL A 58 -12.49 -9.32 -11.62
N GLN A 59 -13.65 -9.13 -11.00
CA GLN A 59 -14.56 -8.01 -11.31
C GLN A 59 -14.05 -6.67 -10.78
N ARG A 60 -13.28 -6.70 -9.69
CA ARG A 60 -12.72 -5.51 -9.04
C ARG A 60 -11.40 -5.83 -8.34
N ALA A 61 -10.53 -4.83 -8.24
CA ALA A 61 -9.28 -4.89 -7.50
C ALA A 61 -8.98 -3.53 -6.85
N VAL A 62 -8.07 -3.51 -5.88
CA VAL A 62 -7.56 -2.28 -5.27
C VAL A 62 -6.06 -2.37 -5.11
N CYS A 63 -5.36 -1.28 -5.43
CA CYS A 63 -3.96 -1.08 -5.09
C CYS A 63 -3.87 0.01 -4.01
N MET A 64 -3.26 -0.32 -2.87
CA MET A 64 -3.02 0.64 -1.79
C MET A 64 -1.57 1.11 -1.85
N LEU A 65 -1.39 2.43 -1.92
CA LEU A 65 -0.10 3.09 -1.78
C LEU A 65 -0.10 3.82 -0.43
N SER A 66 0.68 3.32 0.53
CA SER A 66 0.73 3.87 1.89
C SER A 66 2.14 4.33 2.23
N ASN A 67 2.24 5.54 2.79
CA ASN A 67 3.48 6.06 3.37
C ASN A 67 3.40 5.89 4.90
N THR A 68 4.19 4.94 5.42
CA THR A 68 4.28 4.55 6.83
C THR A 68 5.74 4.55 7.27
N THR A 69 5.99 4.96 8.51
CA THR A 69 7.33 4.92 9.14
C THR A 69 7.87 3.51 9.30
N ALA A 70 7.03 2.48 9.21
CA ALA A 70 7.44 1.07 9.23
C ALA A 70 8.46 0.72 8.12
N ILE A 71 8.52 1.50 7.02
CA ILE A 71 9.54 1.30 5.98
C ILE A 71 10.98 1.48 6.52
N ALA A 72 11.16 2.23 7.61
CA ALA A 72 12.46 2.41 8.27
C ALA A 72 13.10 1.07 8.69
N GLU A 73 12.30 0.05 9.00
CA GLU A 73 12.81 -1.28 9.34
C GLU A 73 13.53 -1.96 8.16
N VAL A 74 13.08 -1.70 6.92
CA VAL A 74 13.76 -2.21 5.72
C VAL A 74 15.15 -1.57 5.60
N PHE A 75 15.22 -0.24 5.77
CA PHE A 75 16.49 0.49 5.72
C PHE A 75 17.43 0.04 6.83
N SER A 76 16.95 -0.10 8.07
CA SER A 76 17.74 -0.62 9.19
C SER A 76 18.35 -2.01 8.91
N ARG A 77 17.63 -2.90 8.22
CA ARG A 77 18.19 -4.20 7.80
C ARG A 77 19.26 -4.08 6.72
N ILE A 78 19.14 -3.10 5.83
CA ILE A 78 20.15 -2.82 4.80
C ILE A 78 21.40 -2.23 5.47
N ASP A 79 21.23 -1.24 6.34
CA ASP A 79 22.31 -0.59 7.08
C ASP A 79 23.10 -1.62 7.90
N HIS A 80 22.41 -2.52 8.59
CA HIS A 80 23.08 -3.59 9.34
C HIS A 80 23.95 -4.49 8.44
N LYS A 81 23.45 -4.87 7.26
CA LYS A 81 24.23 -5.67 6.30
C LYS A 81 25.43 -4.89 5.76
N PHE A 82 25.23 -3.60 5.50
CA PHE A 82 26.31 -2.72 5.06
C PHE A 82 27.40 -2.62 6.13
N ASP A 83 27.03 -2.34 7.38
CA ASP A 83 27.96 -2.21 8.50
C ASP A 83 28.80 -3.48 8.70
N LEU A 84 28.18 -4.65 8.58
CA LEU A 84 28.89 -5.94 8.65
C LEU A 84 29.97 -6.07 7.58
N MET A 85 29.69 -5.68 6.34
CA MET A 85 30.66 -5.75 5.24
C MET A 85 31.74 -4.67 5.41
N TYR A 86 31.34 -3.45 5.74
CA TYR A 86 32.23 -2.31 5.85
C TYR A 86 33.21 -2.43 7.03
N ALA A 87 32.78 -3.01 8.14
CA ALA A 87 33.63 -3.29 9.30
C ALA A 87 34.83 -4.20 8.95
N LYS A 88 34.73 -4.98 7.88
CA LYS A 88 35.81 -5.83 7.35
C LYS A 88 36.47 -5.27 6.09
N ARG A 89 36.07 -4.07 5.63
CA ARG A 89 36.47 -3.52 4.33
C ARG A 89 36.24 -4.50 3.17
N ALA A 90 35.23 -5.35 3.29
CA ALA A 90 34.91 -6.28 2.22
C ALA A 90 34.42 -5.48 1.00
N PHE A 91 35.08 -5.65 -0.14
CA PHE A 91 34.76 -4.97 -1.41
C PHE A 91 34.92 -3.43 -1.36
N VAL A 92 35.75 -2.91 -0.45
CA VAL A 92 36.20 -1.50 -0.39
C VAL A 92 37.64 -1.41 -0.86
#